data_AF-A0A0R3TEJ3-F1
#
_entry.id   AF-A0A0R3TEJ3-F1
#
_cell.length_a   1.000
_cell.length_b   1.000
_cell.length_c   1.000
_cell.angle_alpha   90.00
_cell.angle_beta   90.00
_cell.angle_gamma   90.00
#
_symmetry.space_group_name_H-M   'P 1'
#
loop_
_entity.id
_entity.type
_entity.pdbx_description
1 polymer ?
#
loop_
_entity_poly.entity_id
_entity_poly.type
_entity_poly.pdbx_seq_one_letter_code
_entity_poly.pdbx_strand_id
1 'polypeptide(L)' 'MDLTAPDVYVLLRTTPGEEYVKCVMRSGRMQGALLIGETDLEETFENLIVDQLDISSIGEDLLDPNIDISDYFD' A
#
# COMPACT_ATOMS: atom_id res chain seq x y z
N MET A 1 -19.24 1.79 -10.29
CA MET A 1 -18.40 1.67 -9.08
C MET A 1 -18.90 2.70 -8.09
N ASP A 2 -19.29 2.27 -6.90
CA ASP A 2 -19.72 3.17 -5.83
C ASP A 2 -18.48 3.69 -5.09
N LEU A 3 -18.21 4.99 -5.23
CA LEU A 3 -17.07 5.66 -4.59
C LEU A 3 -17.39 6.12 -3.16
N THR A 4 -18.59 5.80 -2.65
CA THR A 4 -19.03 6.09 -1.27
C THR A 4 -18.91 4.89 -0.34
N ALA A 5 -18.30 3.79 -0.81
CA ALA A 5 -18.06 2.59 -0.02
C ALA A 5 -17.26 2.96 1.26
N PRO A 6 -17.83 2.83 2.46
CA PRO A 6 -17.24 3.35 3.70
C PRO A 6 -15.94 2.63 4.10
N ASP A 7 -15.62 1.52 3.45
CA ASP A 7 -14.45 0.67 3.66
C ASP A 7 -13.31 0.93 2.66
N VAL A 8 -13.48 1.89 1.73
CA VAL A 8 -12.44 2.26 0.75
C VAL A 8 -11.69 3.51 1.22
N TYR A 9 -10.37 3.42 1.27
CA TYR A 9 -9.50 4.52 1.68
C TYR A 9 -8.18 4.48 0.91
N VAL A 10 -7.39 5.55 1.06
CA VAL A 10 -6.11 5.70 0.37
C VAL A 10 -5.02 5.95 1.40
N LEU A 11 -3.91 5.23 1.24
CA LEU A 11 -2.65 5.54 1.91
C LEU A 11 -1.74 6.25 0.92
N LEU A 12 -1.02 7.27 1.37
CA LEU A 12 -0.21 8.11 0.49
C LEU A 12 1.10 8.53 1.17
N ARG A 13 2.21 8.34 0.47
CA ARG A 13 3.53 8.87 0.81
C ARG A 13 4.04 9.71 -0.35
N THR A 14 4.70 10.82 -0.04
CA THR A 14 5.34 11.65 -1.06
C THR A 14 6.66 12.16 -0.52
N THR A 15 7.73 11.89 -1.25
CA THR A 15 9.06 12.44 -1.01
C THR A 15 9.37 13.40 -2.16
N PRO A 16 9.23 14.73 -1.93
CA PRO A 16 9.27 15.70 -3.02
C PRO A 16 10.55 15.62 -3.87
N GLY A 17 10.38 15.39 -5.17
CA GLY A 17 11.48 15.29 -6.13
C GLY A 17 12.10 13.90 -6.24
N GLU A 18 11.65 12.93 -5.44
CA GLU A 18 12.17 11.56 -5.44
C GLU A 18 11.08 10.56 -5.82
N GLU A 19 10.03 10.46 -5.01
CA GLU A 19 9.01 9.42 -5.18
C GLU A 19 7.60 9.83 -4.74
N TYR A 20 6.62 9.12 -5.29
CA TYR A 20 5.22 9.20 -4.93
C TYR A 20 4.61 7.81 -4.88
N VAL A 21 4.01 7.47 -3.73
CA VAL A 21 3.37 6.18 -3.47
C VAL A 21 1.92 6.43 -3.08
N LYS A 22 0.99 5.76 -3.76
CA LYS A 22 -0.43 5.80 -3.45
C LYS A 22 -1.03 4.40 -3.48
N CYS A 23 -1.61 3.96 -2.38
CA CYS A 23 -2.28 2.66 -2.27
C CYS A 23 -3.78 2.84 -2.14
N VAL A 24 -4.55 2.09 -2.90
CA VAL A 24 -6.01 2.00 -2.77
C VAL A 24 -6.34 0.79 -1.91
N MET A 25 -6.98 1.04 -0.78
CA MET A 25 -7.33 0.03 0.22
C MET A 25 -8.83 -0.20 0.22
N ARG A 26 -9.25 -1.44 0.48
CA ARG A 26 -10.64 -1.78 0.73
C ARG A 26 -10.74 -2.86 1.79
N SER A 27 -11.48 -2.62 2.87
CA SER A 27 -11.69 -3.61 3.94
C SER A 27 -10.37 -4.21 4.46
N GLY A 28 -9.35 -3.36 4.70
CA GLY A 28 -8.03 -3.78 5.19
C GLY A 28 -7.08 -4.38 4.14
N ARG A 29 -7.51 -4.53 2.88
CA ARG A 29 -6.73 -5.19 1.82
C ARG A 29 -6.33 -4.23 0.71
N MET A 30 -5.14 -4.41 0.15
CA MET A 30 -4.67 -3.62 -0.98
C MET A 30 -5.39 -4.06 -2.27
N GLN A 31 -5.94 -3.09 -3.00
CA GLN A 31 -6.64 -3.30 -4.26
C GLN A 31 -5.85 -2.80 -5.47
N GLY A 32 -4.87 -1.94 -5.23
CA GLY A 32 -3.99 -1.39 -6.26
C GLY A 32 -3.04 -0.35 -5.70
N ALA A 33 -1.97 -0.10 -6.43
CA ALA A 33 -0.99 0.92 -6.09
C ALA A 33 -0.58 1.73 -7.33
N LEU A 34 -0.20 2.98 -7.10
CA LEU A 34 0.51 3.83 -8.06
C LEU A 34 1.86 4.19 -7.45
N LEU A 35 2.93 3.80 -8.13
CA LEU A 35 4.31 4.00 -7.75
C LEU A 35 5.00 4.87 -8.80
N ILE A 36 5.67 5.93 -8.37
CA ILE A 36 6.43 6.84 -9.23
C ILE A 36 7.79 7.06 -8.56
N GLY A 37 8.87 6.89 -9.33
CA GLY A 37 10.24 6.94 -8.84
C GLY A 37 10.78 5.53 -8.53
N GLU A 38 11.89 5.47 -7.80
CA GLU A 38 12.47 4.23 -7.29
C GLU A 38 11.90 4.00 -5.88
N THR A 39 10.99 3.03 -5.72
CA THR A 39 10.27 2.83 -4.45
C THR A 39 10.64 1.55 -3.71
N ASP A 40 11.20 0.57 -4.43
CA ASP A 40 11.51 -0.79 -3.95
C ASP A 40 10.28 -1.55 -3.36
N LEU A 41 9.05 -1.09 -3.64
CA LEU A 41 7.79 -1.62 -3.11
C LEU A 41 7.02 -2.49 -4.11
N GLU A 42 7.49 -2.60 -5.36
CA GLU A 42 6.76 -3.18 -6.48
C GLU A 42 6.39 -4.64 -6.23
N GLU A 43 7.38 -5.47 -5.85
CA GLU A 43 7.18 -6.90 -5.60
C GLU A 43 6.30 -7.14 -4.36
N THR A 44 6.53 -6.40 -3.28
CA THR A 44 5.72 -6.57 -2.07
C THR A 44 4.27 -6.16 -2.31
N PHE A 45 4.03 -5.06 -3.04
CA PHE A 45 2.68 -4.61 -3.34
C PHE A 45 1.97 -5.54 -4.33
N GLU A 46 2.69 -6.13 -5.29
CA GLU A 46 2.16 -7.18 -6.15
C GLU A 46 1.66 -8.37 -5.30
N ASN A 47 2.48 -8.87 -4.37
CA ASN A 47 2.11 -9.97 -3.49
C ASN A 47 0.88 -9.62 -2.63
N LEU A 48 0.86 -8.42 -2.04
CA LEU A 48 -0.28 -7.93 -1.25
C LEU A 48 -1.59 -7.90 -2.06
N ILE A 49 -1.52 -7.49 -3.32
CA ILE A 49 -2.67 -7.44 -4.23
C ILE A 49 -3.08 -8.87 -4.65
N VAL A 50 -2.11 -9.73 -4.99
CA VAL A 50 -2.38 -11.10 -5.46
C VAL A 50 -2.96 -11.97 -4.34
N ASP A 51 -2.33 -11.95 -3.16
CA ASP A 51 -2.71 -12.80 -2.02
C ASP A 51 -3.87 -12.22 -1.22
N GLN A 52 -4.25 -10.97 -1.51
CA GLN A 52 -5.33 -10.26 -0.83
C GLN A 52 -5.13 -10.24 0.69
N LEU A 53 -3.93 -10.03 1.20
CA LEU A 53 -3.68 -10.05 2.64
C LEU A 53 -4.36 -8.88 3.37
N ASP A 54 -4.88 -9.15 4.56
CA ASP A 54 -5.48 -8.15 5.43
C ASP A 54 -4.38 -7.50 6.29
N ILE A 55 -4.11 -6.23 6.02
CA ILE A 55 -3.06 -5.44 6.65
C ILE A 55 -3.65 -4.31 7.50
N SER A 56 -4.90 -4.45 7.93
CA SER A 56 -5.57 -3.49 8.82
C SER A 56 -4.81 -3.21 10.12
N SER A 57 -3.98 -4.16 10.59
CA SER A 57 -3.11 -3.98 11.76
C SER A 57 -1.86 -3.14 11.51
N ILE A 58 -1.42 -3.01 10.26
CA ILE A 58 -0.25 -2.23 9.86
C ILE A 58 -0.65 -0.79 9.55
N GLY A 59 -1.79 -0.58 8.88
CA GLY A 59 -2.34 0.76 8.66
C GLY A 59 -1.41 1.68 7.87
N GLU A 60 -1.12 2.87 8.40
CA GLU A 60 -0.26 3.89 7.75
C GLU A 60 1.22 3.51 7.76
N ASP A 61 1.66 2.67 8.72
CA ASP A 61 3.04 2.20 8.87
C ASP A 61 3.50 1.38 7.65
N LEU A 62 2.55 0.89 6.83
CA LEU A 62 2.82 0.22 5.56
C LEU A 62 3.69 1.07 4.62
N LEU A 63 3.57 2.39 4.70
CA LEU A 63 4.31 3.31 3.85
C LEU A 63 5.57 3.85 4.52
N ASP A 64 5.91 3.44 5.74
CA ASP A 64 7.15 3.88 6.37
C ASP A 64 8.36 3.26 5.64
N PRO A 65 9.25 4.06 5.04
CA PRO A 65 10.43 3.54 4.36
C PRO A 65 11.44 2.84 5.29
N ASN A 66 11.29 2.99 6.61
CA ASN A 66 12.14 2.33 7.60
C ASN A 66 11.58 0.97 8.06
N ILE A 67 10.36 0.62 7.63
CA ILE A 67 9.72 -0.66 7.96
C ILE A 67 9.92 -1.57 6.76
N ASP A 68 10.63 -2.68 6.97
CA ASP A 68 10.65 -3.75 6.00
C ASP A 68 9.34 -4.53 6.07
N ILE A 69 8.45 -4.22 5.13
CA ILE A 69 7.14 -4.88 5.06
C ILE A 69 7.26 -6.33 4.58
N SER A 70 8.36 -6.70 3.91
CA SER A 70 8.56 -8.06 3.40
C SER A 70 8.63 -9.10 4.54
N ASP A 71 9.19 -8.72 5.70
CA ASP A 71 9.27 -9.55 6.91
C ASP A 71 7.89 -9.97 7.47
N TYR A 72 6.80 -9.28 7.12
CA TYR A 72 5.44 -9.63 7.57
C TYR A 72 4.80 -10.74 6.74
N PHE A 73 5.42 -11.12 5.62
CA PHE A 73 4.86 -12.05 4.64
C PHE A 73 5.59 -13.41 4.60
N ASP A 74 6.53 -13.65 5.51
CA ASP A 74 7.27 -14.91 5.70
C ASP A 74 6.68 -15.80 6.83
#